data_AF-A0A5C8LMD1-F1
#
_entry.id   AF-A0A5C8LMD1-F1
#
_cell.length_a   1.000
_cell.length_b   1.000
_cell.length_c   1.000
_cell.angle_alpha   90.00
_cell.angle_beta   90.00
_cell.angle_gamma   90.00
#
_symmetry.space_group_name_H-M   'P 1'
#
loop_
_entity.id
_entity.type
_entity.pdbx_description
1 polymer ?
#
loop_
_entity_poly.entity_id
_entity_poly.type
_entity_poly.pdbx_seq_one_letter_code
_entity_poly.pdbx_strand_id
1 'polypeptide(L)'
;MKVSKNTVFIILLVFIHCTGFAQLENSMTNSSIRIPLNKGKNPSTLYEKLVIEPTNLFIQSNPINNNSPHIQLELNLVENSTKHTTYLWHYEESSGNKKVNYPKAYQNYSFSLEINKKKVNLVVEKLDFEKTVFIDLGQTAVIGNLEILFKDCIRESSEDINGNQTDVFNSYNVLLAEDGKQKTVSFISLDKLVDKEFIIEWKNYKVLILEDSEKALKLIVYKKDS
;
A
#
# COMPACT_ATOMS: atom_id res chain seq x y z
N MET A 1 -32.20 16.01 68.47
CA MET A 1 -31.76 17.10 67.56
C MET A 1 -30.69 16.53 66.62
N LYS A 2 -30.67 16.95 65.36
CA LYS A 2 -29.84 16.49 64.21
C LYS A 2 -28.64 15.55 64.49
N VAL A 3 -28.64 14.38 63.86
CA VAL A 3 -27.42 13.65 63.46
C VAL A 3 -27.32 13.75 61.93
N SER A 4 -26.25 14.31 61.40
CA SER A 4 -26.03 14.49 59.96
C SER A 4 -25.60 13.17 59.30
N LYS A 5 -26.34 12.72 58.29
CA LYS A 5 -25.91 11.62 57.41
C LYS A 5 -24.83 12.14 56.45
N ASN A 6 -23.58 11.75 56.68
CA ASN A 6 -22.51 11.94 55.70
C ASN A 6 -22.64 10.88 54.60
N THR A 7 -23.27 11.24 53.48
CA THR A 7 -23.28 10.41 52.27
C THR A 7 -21.92 10.54 51.57
N VAL A 8 -21.07 9.52 51.69
CA VAL A 8 -19.82 9.44 50.94
C VAL A 8 -20.13 9.14 49.47
N PHE A 9 -19.89 10.13 48.60
CA PHE A 9 -20.13 10.01 47.17
C PHE A 9 -18.85 9.47 46.49
N ILE A 10 -18.78 8.16 46.26
CA ILE A 10 -17.66 7.53 45.55
C ILE A 10 -17.83 7.79 44.05
N ILE A 11 -17.12 8.79 43.53
CA ILE A 11 -17.04 9.03 42.08
C ILE A 11 -16.05 8.03 41.49
N LEU A 12 -16.59 6.95 40.92
CA LEU A 12 -15.82 5.97 40.17
C LEU A 12 -15.42 6.56 38.81
N LEU A 13 -14.30 7.27 38.76
CA LEU A 13 -13.67 7.73 37.52
C LEU A 13 -13.10 6.53 36.73
N VAL A 14 -13.98 5.84 36.02
CA VAL A 14 -13.56 4.90 34.97
C VAL A 14 -12.93 5.73 33.85
N PHE A 15 -11.59 5.74 33.80
CA PHE A 15 -10.83 6.25 32.66
C PHE A 15 -11.05 5.33 31.45
N ILE A 16 -12.24 5.42 30.85
CA ILE A 16 -12.48 4.98 29.48
C ILE A 16 -11.48 5.76 28.64
N HIS A 17 -10.45 5.07 28.15
CA HIS A 17 -9.58 5.63 27.13
C HIS A 17 -10.45 5.81 25.90
N CYS A 18 -10.89 7.05 25.66
CA CYS A 18 -11.55 7.43 24.43
C CYS A 18 -10.56 7.22 23.27
N THR A 19 -10.59 6.03 22.68
CA THR A 19 -10.09 5.80 21.33
C THR A 19 -10.92 6.70 20.43
N GLY A 20 -10.35 7.87 20.12
CA GLY A 20 -11.01 8.92 19.37
C GLY A 20 -11.27 8.51 17.93
N PHE A 21 -12.33 7.72 17.71
CA PHE A 21 -13.03 7.64 16.44
C PHE A 21 -13.70 9.00 16.20
N ALA A 22 -12.88 9.99 15.83
CA ALA A 22 -13.37 11.24 15.29
C ALA A 22 -14.05 10.91 13.96
N GLN A 23 -15.38 10.82 13.99
CA GLN A 23 -16.22 10.55 12.84
C GLN A 23 -16.27 11.80 11.94
N LEU A 24 -15.15 12.05 11.26
CA LEU A 24 -15.04 12.99 10.16
C LEU A 24 -15.94 12.49 9.01
N GLU A 25 -16.58 13.39 8.27
CA GLU A 25 -17.49 13.04 7.17
C GLU A 25 -16.72 12.39 5.99
N ASN A 26 -16.45 11.09 6.13
CA ASN A 26 -15.90 10.27 5.07
C ASN A 26 -17.03 9.96 4.07
N SER A 27 -16.82 10.27 2.79
CA SER A 27 -17.73 9.82 1.73
C SER A 27 -17.50 8.32 1.46
N MET A 28 -18.25 7.49 2.20
CA MET A 28 -18.25 6.04 2.04
C MET A 28 -19.20 5.59 0.92
N THR A 29 -18.76 4.57 0.20
CA THR A 29 -19.54 3.74 -0.72
C THR A 29 -19.15 2.27 -0.51
N ASN A 30 -19.94 1.33 -1.04
CA ASN A 30 -19.67 -0.12 -0.91
C ASN A 30 -18.34 -0.59 -1.53
N SER A 31 -17.69 0.25 -2.34
CA SER A 31 -16.45 -0.02 -3.07
C SER A 31 -15.30 0.95 -2.76
N SER A 32 -15.54 2.08 -2.10
CA SER A 32 -14.51 3.05 -1.75
C SER A 32 -14.85 3.92 -0.54
N ILE A 33 -13.82 4.46 0.11
CA ILE A 33 -13.89 5.48 1.15
C ILE A 33 -12.84 6.57 0.88
N ARG A 34 -13.21 7.84 1.08
CA ARG A 34 -12.28 8.96 1.14
C ARG A 34 -12.12 9.41 2.59
N ILE A 35 -10.87 9.43 3.06
CA ILE A 35 -10.48 9.87 4.40
C ILE A 35 -9.72 11.20 4.25
N PRO A 36 -10.28 12.34 4.68
CA PRO A 36 -9.57 13.61 4.66
C PRO A 36 -8.36 13.58 5.59
N LEU A 37 -7.21 14.10 5.12
CA LEU A 37 -5.97 14.11 5.90
C LEU A 37 -5.51 15.52 6.25
N ASN A 38 -5.00 15.66 7.46
CA ASN A 38 -4.24 16.79 7.96
C ASN A 38 -2.75 16.44 8.06
N LYS A 39 -1.87 17.45 8.06
CA LYS A 39 -0.42 17.25 8.25
C LYS A 39 -0.14 16.65 9.64
N GLY A 40 0.76 15.67 9.70
CA GLY A 40 1.05 14.88 10.91
C GLY A 40 0.13 13.66 11.05
N LYS A 41 -0.18 13.28 12.29
CA LYS A 41 -1.00 12.09 12.60
C LYS A 41 -2.48 12.35 12.38
N ASN A 42 -3.18 11.38 11.79
CA ASN A 42 -4.62 11.41 11.59
C ASN A 42 -5.33 10.31 12.44
N PRO A 43 -6.65 10.42 12.66
CA PRO A 43 -7.43 9.36 13.31
C PRO A 43 -7.41 8.06 12.48
N SER A 44 -7.39 6.91 13.16
CA SER A 44 -7.56 5.62 12.50
C SER A 44 -9.01 5.45 12.04
N THR A 45 -9.22 4.85 10.87
CA THR A 45 -10.54 4.56 10.29
C THR A 45 -10.71 3.07 10.06
N LEU A 46 -11.83 2.49 10.49
CA LEU A 46 -12.20 1.11 10.15
C LEU A 46 -12.93 1.11 8.79
N TYR A 47 -12.46 0.31 7.84
CA TYR A 47 -13.15 0.02 6.60
C TYR A 47 -13.31 -1.50 6.46
N GLU A 48 -14.56 -1.96 6.53
CA GLU A 48 -14.90 -3.38 6.64
C GLU A 48 -14.17 -4.09 7.79
N LYS A 49 -13.12 -4.86 7.50
CA LYS A 49 -12.28 -5.61 8.45
C LYS A 49 -10.90 -4.97 8.67
N LEU A 50 -10.56 -3.92 7.92
CA LEU A 50 -9.25 -3.30 7.91
C LEU A 50 -9.24 -2.01 8.74
N VAL A 51 -8.35 -1.93 9.73
CA VAL A 51 -8.05 -0.68 10.43
C VAL A 51 -6.94 0.04 9.67
N ILE A 52 -7.24 1.26 9.23
CA ILE A 52 -6.38 2.13 8.43
C ILE A 52 -5.87 3.24 9.35
N GLU A 53 -4.56 3.32 9.59
CA GLU A 53 -3.95 4.35 10.46
C GLU A 53 -2.99 5.23 9.66
N PRO A 54 -3.39 6.45 9.25
CA PRO A 54 -2.48 7.40 8.61
C PRO A 54 -1.60 8.04 9.70
N THR A 55 -0.43 7.46 9.96
CA THR A 55 0.42 7.79 11.12
C THR A 55 1.12 9.13 10.99
N ASN A 56 1.58 9.48 9.79
CA ASN A 56 2.29 10.72 9.54
C ASN A 56 2.15 11.18 8.09
N LEU A 57 1.37 12.23 7.85
CA LEU A 57 1.35 12.95 6.59
C LEU A 57 2.37 14.10 6.63
N PHE A 58 3.45 13.96 5.86
CA PHE A 58 4.37 15.04 5.57
C PHE A 58 3.99 15.74 4.26
N ILE A 59 4.01 17.08 4.29
CA ILE A 59 3.81 17.95 3.12
C ILE A 59 4.92 19.00 3.13
N GLN A 60 5.65 19.12 2.02
CA GLN A 60 6.67 20.13 1.76
C GLN A 60 6.39 20.85 0.43
N SER A 61 6.48 22.18 0.44
CA SER A 61 6.28 23.00 -0.76
C SER A 61 7.49 22.99 -1.70
N ASN A 62 8.69 22.87 -1.13
CA ASN A 62 9.96 22.83 -1.87
C ASN A 62 10.70 21.56 -1.45
N PRO A 63 10.65 20.47 -2.23
CA PRO A 63 11.42 19.27 -1.93
C PRO A 63 12.92 19.53 -2.01
N ILE A 64 13.71 18.76 -1.24
CA ILE A 64 15.17 18.88 -1.16
C ILE A 64 15.84 18.67 -2.54
N ASN A 65 15.23 17.87 -3.40
CA ASN A 65 15.63 17.64 -4.79
C ASN A 65 14.45 17.06 -5.59
N ASN A 66 14.56 16.98 -6.92
CA ASN A 66 13.54 16.43 -7.82
C ASN A 66 13.22 14.93 -7.58
N ASN A 67 14.01 14.23 -6.74
CA ASN A 67 13.74 12.86 -6.33
C ASN A 67 12.95 12.76 -5.02
N SER A 68 12.73 13.87 -4.33
CA SER A 68 12.03 13.92 -3.04
C SER A 68 10.53 14.17 -3.23
N PRO A 69 9.64 13.44 -2.53
CA PRO A 69 8.20 13.62 -2.70
C PRO A 69 7.71 14.91 -2.02
N HIS A 70 6.81 15.64 -2.69
CA HIS A 70 6.13 16.82 -2.14
C HIS A 70 5.17 16.44 -1.00
N ILE A 71 4.58 15.25 -1.10
CA ILE A 71 3.70 14.68 -0.07
C ILE A 71 4.18 13.25 0.23
N GLN A 72 4.29 12.90 1.50
CA GLN A 72 4.54 11.52 1.92
C GLN A 72 3.57 11.18 3.05
N LEU A 73 2.79 10.11 2.87
CA LEU A 73 1.98 9.52 3.93
C LEU A 73 2.62 8.21 4.37
N GLU A 74 2.95 8.09 5.65
CA GLU A 74 3.11 6.80 6.31
C GLU A 74 1.73 6.26 6.71
N LEU A 75 1.50 4.97 6.43
CA LEU A 75 0.23 4.30 6.60
C LEU A 75 0.45 2.94 7.26
N ASN A 76 -0.18 2.71 8.42
CA ASN A 76 -0.33 1.36 8.94
C ASN A 76 -1.67 0.78 8.48
N LEU A 77 -1.64 -0.49 8.10
CA LEU A 77 -2.78 -1.30 7.74
C LEU A 77 -2.82 -2.49 8.71
N VAL A 78 -3.90 -2.61 9.47
CA VAL A 78 -4.03 -3.63 10.53
C VAL A 78 -5.27 -4.48 10.30
N GLU A 79 -5.03 -5.79 10.15
CA GLU A 79 -6.06 -6.81 9.97
C GLU A 79 -5.69 -8.04 10.81
N ASN A 80 -6.64 -8.60 11.56
CA ASN A 80 -6.44 -9.84 12.34
C ASN A 80 -5.16 -9.83 13.21
N SER A 81 -4.88 -8.70 13.88
CA SER A 81 -3.65 -8.44 14.67
C SER A 81 -2.33 -8.39 13.88
N THR A 82 -2.36 -8.60 12.56
CA THR A 82 -1.20 -8.39 11.68
C THR A 82 -1.14 -6.92 11.29
N LYS A 83 0.04 -6.32 11.42
CA LYS A 83 0.29 -4.93 11.05
C LYS A 83 1.26 -4.88 9.87
N HIS A 84 0.84 -4.26 8.79
CA HIS A 84 1.70 -3.84 7.69
C HIS A 84 1.90 -2.32 7.74
N THR A 85 3.08 -1.84 7.38
CA THR A 85 3.39 -0.40 7.25
C THR A 85 3.86 -0.14 5.83
N THR A 86 3.24 0.83 5.17
CA THR A 86 3.59 1.28 3.83
C THR A 86 3.65 2.80 3.74
N TYR A 87 4.09 3.30 2.59
CA TYR A 87 4.24 4.71 2.28
C TYR A 87 3.57 5.04 0.94
N LEU A 88 2.71 6.06 0.93
CA LEU A 88 2.20 6.68 -0.29
C LEU A 88 2.96 7.98 -0.54
N TRP A 89 3.31 8.23 -1.80
CA TRP A 89 4.07 9.42 -2.20
C TRP A 89 3.26 10.32 -3.14
N HIS A 90 3.65 11.60 -3.13
CA HIS A 90 3.27 12.78 -3.92
C HIS A 90 4.46 13.32 -4.72
N TYR A 91 4.44 13.40 -6.05
CA TYR A 91 5.44 14.16 -6.82
C TYR A 91 4.74 15.15 -7.75
N GLU A 92 4.98 16.46 -7.58
CA GLU A 92 4.60 17.48 -8.55
C GLU A 92 5.59 17.50 -9.73
N GLU A 93 5.10 17.89 -10.91
CA GLU A 93 5.86 17.88 -12.17
C GLU A 93 6.96 18.95 -12.16
N SER A 94 8.17 18.55 -11.80
CA SER A 94 9.36 19.44 -11.71
C SER A 94 10.42 19.19 -12.79
N SER A 95 10.40 18.05 -13.50
CA SER A 95 11.40 17.77 -14.55
C SER A 95 11.03 16.64 -15.52
N GLY A 96 10.02 16.84 -16.39
CA GLY A 96 9.76 16.07 -17.63
C GLY A 96 9.33 14.60 -17.50
N ASN A 97 9.82 13.89 -16.50
CA ASN A 97 9.55 12.48 -16.23
C ASN A 97 8.57 12.39 -15.07
N LYS A 98 7.31 12.09 -15.38
CA LYS A 98 6.22 12.01 -14.41
C LYS A 98 6.38 10.77 -13.53
N LYS A 99 6.88 10.92 -12.30
CA LYS A 99 6.79 9.89 -11.26
C LYS A 99 5.33 9.76 -10.81
N VAL A 100 4.56 8.97 -11.54
CA VAL A 100 3.14 8.73 -11.27
C VAL A 100 3.02 7.96 -9.95
N ASN A 101 2.26 8.52 -9.02
CA ASN A 101 1.96 7.88 -7.75
C ASN A 101 0.75 6.98 -7.95
N TYR A 102 1.01 5.74 -8.35
CA TYR A 102 -0.03 4.72 -8.49
C TYR A 102 -0.52 4.23 -7.10
N PRO A 103 -1.74 3.69 -7.02
CA PRO A 103 -2.23 3.10 -5.78
C PRO A 103 -1.34 1.94 -5.33
N LYS A 104 -1.13 1.81 -4.02
CA LYS A 104 -0.55 0.61 -3.42
C LYS A 104 -1.65 -0.40 -3.09
N ALA A 105 -1.38 -1.68 -3.28
CA ALA A 105 -2.28 -2.77 -2.97
C ALA A 105 -1.89 -3.45 -1.65
N TYR A 106 -2.89 -3.76 -0.83
CA TYR A 106 -2.74 -4.64 0.34
C TYR A 106 -4.07 -5.36 0.57
N GLN A 107 -4.01 -6.70 0.65
CA GLN A 107 -5.19 -7.57 0.61
C GLN A 107 -6.09 -7.19 -0.58
N ASN A 108 -7.41 -7.12 -0.41
CA ASN A 108 -8.37 -6.76 -1.44
C ASN A 108 -8.58 -5.24 -1.60
N TYR A 109 -7.64 -4.40 -1.14
CA TYR A 109 -7.76 -2.94 -1.13
C TYR A 109 -6.61 -2.25 -1.86
N SER A 110 -6.91 -1.09 -2.47
CA SER A 110 -5.92 -0.15 -3.00
C SER A 110 -5.93 1.16 -2.21
N PHE A 111 -4.76 1.80 -2.08
CA PHE A 111 -4.54 3.00 -1.28
C PHE A 111 -3.84 4.05 -2.14
N SER A 112 -4.43 5.24 -2.28
CA SER A 112 -3.88 6.33 -3.09
C SER A 112 -4.14 7.71 -2.48
N LEU A 113 -3.42 8.73 -2.97
CA LEU A 113 -3.59 10.11 -2.53
C LEU A 113 -4.36 10.91 -3.60
N GLU A 114 -5.54 11.41 -3.23
CA GLU A 114 -6.30 12.38 -4.02
C GLU A 114 -5.97 13.78 -3.50
N ILE A 115 -5.48 14.65 -4.38
CA ILE A 115 -4.96 15.98 -4.02
C ILE A 115 -5.74 17.04 -4.79
N ASN A 116 -6.36 17.96 -4.06
CA ASN A 116 -7.13 19.07 -4.62
C ASN A 116 -6.74 20.39 -3.93
N LYS A 117 -5.95 21.20 -4.64
CA LYS A 117 -5.35 22.45 -4.13
C LYS A 117 -4.53 22.20 -2.86
N LYS A 118 -5.09 22.49 -1.67
CA LYS A 118 -4.46 22.30 -0.36
C LYS A 118 -5.06 21.14 0.46
N LYS A 119 -6.04 20.42 -0.10
CA LYS A 119 -6.64 19.24 0.53
C LYS A 119 -5.97 17.98 0.02
N VAL A 120 -5.66 17.07 0.92
CA VAL A 120 -5.15 15.73 0.64
C VAL A 120 -6.12 14.73 1.26
N ASN A 121 -6.61 13.79 0.48
CA ASN A 121 -7.45 12.68 0.94
C ASN A 121 -6.69 11.38 0.71
N LEU A 122 -6.73 10.46 1.68
CA LEU A 122 -6.46 9.05 1.43
C LEU A 122 -7.71 8.45 0.78
N VAL A 123 -7.58 7.95 -0.44
CA VAL A 123 -8.63 7.17 -1.10
C VAL A 123 -8.28 5.71 -0.91
N VAL A 124 -9.23 4.96 -0.35
CA VAL A 124 -9.17 3.50 -0.26
C VAL A 124 -10.29 2.94 -1.12
N GLU A 125 -9.93 2.05 -2.06
CA GLU A 125 -10.90 1.36 -2.93
C GLU A 125 -10.73 -0.15 -2.80
N LYS A 126 -11.74 -0.92 -3.20
CA LYS A 126 -11.53 -2.34 -3.49
C LYS A 126 -10.68 -2.49 -4.75
N LEU A 127 -9.77 -3.46 -4.73
CA LEU A 127 -9.06 -3.88 -5.94
C LEU A 127 -10.03 -4.49 -6.94
N ASP A 128 -9.72 -4.29 -8.21
CA ASP A 128 -10.46 -4.82 -9.33
C ASP A 128 -9.46 -5.14 -10.46
N PHE A 129 -9.91 -5.91 -11.45
CA PHE A 129 -9.12 -6.17 -12.65
C PHE A 129 -8.85 -4.87 -13.42
N GLU A 130 -7.82 -4.90 -14.27
CA GLU A 130 -7.42 -3.79 -15.15
C GLU A 130 -6.97 -2.49 -14.45
N LYS A 131 -6.94 -2.47 -13.11
CA LYS A 131 -6.32 -1.39 -12.33
C LYS A 131 -4.82 -1.63 -12.15
N THR A 132 -4.01 -0.62 -12.46
CA THR A 132 -2.56 -0.61 -12.18
C THR A 132 -2.30 -0.31 -10.71
N VAL A 133 -1.53 -1.15 -10.03
CA VAL A 133 -1.18 -1.02 -8.60
C VAL A 133 0.27 -1.42 -8.31
N PHE A 134 0.82 -0.95 -7.20
CA PHE A 134 2.07 -1.47 -6.62
C PHE A 134 1.80 -2.49 -5.51
N ILE A 135 2.53 -3.60 -5.48
CA ILE A 135 2.59 -4.53 -4.35
C ILE A 135 3.98 -4.40 -3.70
N ASP A 136 4.02 -4.12 -2.40
CA ASP A 136 5.27 -4.07 -1.63
C ASP A 136 5.80 -5.48 -1.33
N LEU A 137 7.11 -5.59 -1.12
CA LEU A 137 7.77 -6.85 -0.78
C LEU A 137 7.17 -7.50 0.48
N GLY A 138 6.91 -8.80 0.40
CA GLY A 138 6.27 -9.59 1.45
C GLY A 138 4.77 -9.35 1.60
N GLN A 139 4.12 -8.59 0.69
CA GLN A 139 2.68 -8.30 0.74
C GLN A 139 1.89 -9.08 -0.31
N THR A 140 0.66 -9.40 0.06
CA THR A 140 -0.35 -10.02 -0.82
C THR A 140 -1.35 -8.98 -1.28
N ALA A 141 -1.62 -8.93 -2.58
CA ALA A 141 -2.82 -8.32 -3.15
C ALA A 141 -3.83 -9.41 -3.53
N VAL A 142 -5.12 -9.12 -3.44
CA VAL A 142 -6.21 -10.06 -3.74
C VAL A 142 -7.18 -9.42 -4.73
N ILE A 143 -7.34 -10.03 -5.91
CA ILE A 143 -8.19 -9.52 -6.99
C ILE A 143 -9.12 -10.64 -7.46
N GLY A 144 -10.42 -10.50 -7.19
CA GLY A 144 -11.35 -11.63 -7.29
C GLY A 144 -10.95 -12.76 -6.35
N ASN A 145 -10.65 -13.93 -6.91
CA ASN A 145 -10.15 -15.09 -6.15
C ASN A 145 -8.62 -15.28 -6.27
N LEU A 146 -7.93 -14.41 -7.03
CA LEU A 146 -6.48 -14.49 -7.22
C LEU A 146 -5.76 -13.74 -6.10
N GLU A 147 -4.94 -14.45 -5.34
CA GLU A 147 -3.94 -13.91 -4.43
C GLU A 147 -2.59 -13.78 -5.16
N ILE A 148 -1.93 -12.62 -5.02
CA ILE A 148 -0.62 -12.32 -5.59
C ILE A 148 0.29 -11.82 -4.47
N LEU A 149 1.26 -12.63 -4.07
CA LEU A 149 2.29 -12.28 -3.09
C LEU A 149 3.61 -11.97 -3.80
N PHE A 150 4.14 -10.76 -3.62
CA PHE A 150 5.54 -10.48 -3.95
C PHE A 150 6.42 -11.09 -2.85
N LYS A 151 6.96 -12.29 -3.11
CA LYS A 151 7.49 -13.20 -2.08
C LYS A 151 8.89 -12.78 -1.62
N ASP A 152 9.82 -12.65 -2.55
CA ASP A 152 11.21 -12.30 -2.29
C ASP A 152 11.84 -11.65 -3.54
N CYS A 153 12.93 -10.91 -3.31
CA CYS A 153 13.81 -10.35 -4.34
C CYS A 153 15.24 -10.69 -3.94
N ILE A 154 15.95 -11.40 -4.82
CA ILE A 154 17.32 -11.87 -4.62
C ILE A 154 18.22 -11.09 -5.56
N ARG A 155 19.19 -10.37 -4.99
CA ARG A 155 20.22 -9.69 -5.79
C ARG A 155 21.34 -10.68 -6.12
N GLU A 156 21.64 -10.77 -7.40
CA GLU A 156 22.59 -11.71 -7.99
C GLU A 156 23.62 -10.97 -8.86
N SER A 157 24.67 -11.68 -9.25
CA SER A 157 25.72 -11.18 -10.13
C SER A 157 26.29 -12.32 -10.97
N SER A 158 26.63 -12.03 -12.22
CA SER A 158 27.38 -12.96 -13.08
C SER A 158 28.88 -12.72 -12.97
N GLU A 159 29.68 -13.77 -13.17
CA GLU A 159 31.15 -13.72 -13.17
C GLU A 159 31.69 -14.21 -14.53
N ASP A 160 32.84 -13.68 -14.95
CA ASP A 160 33.59 -14.21 -16.09
C ASP A 160 34.40 -15.47 -15.70
N ILE A 161 35.07 -16.09 -16.67
CA ILE A 161 35.93 -17.26 -16.44
C ILE A 161 37.10 -17.01 -15.46
N ASN A 162 37.42 -15.76 -15.16
CA ASN A 162 38.48 -15.35 -14.24
C ASN A 162 37.94 -14.98 -12.85
N GLY A 163 36.63 -15.07 -12.61
CA GLY A 163 35.97 -14.64 -11.37
C GLY A 163 35.74 -13.13 -11.26
N ASN A 164 35.85 -12.38 -12.37
CA ASN A 164 35.50 -10.95 -12.37
C ASN A 164 33.98 -10.80 -12.51
N GLN A 165 33.38 -9.97 -11.66
CA GLN A 165 31.97 -9.63 -11.76
C GLN A 165 31.68 -8.90 -13.09
N THR A 166 30.71 -9.40 -13.85
CA THR A 166 30.33 -8.90 -15.19
C THR A 166 29.01 -8.14 -15.21
N ASP A 167 28.04 -8.54 -14.38
CA ASP A 167 26.71 -7.91 -14.29
C ASP A 167 26.15 -7.98 -12.86
N VAL A 168 25.09 -7.22 -12.58
CA VAL A 168 24.27 -7.27 -11.36
C VAL A 168 22.81 -7.22 -11.76
N PHE A 169 22.03 -8.20 -11.30
CA PHE A 169 20.61 -8.29 -11.59
C PHE A 169 19.82 -8.74 -10.37
N ASN A 170 18.50 -8.60 -10.45
CA ASN A 170 17.59 -9.09 -9.42
C ASN A 170 16.72 -10.22 -9.99
N SER A 171 16.64 -11.32 -9.23
CA SER A 171 15.63 -12.35 -9.39
C SER A 171 14.45 -12.05 -8.48
N TYR A 172 13.27 -11.91 -9.06
CA TYR A 172 12.01 -11.62 -8.39
C TYR A 172 11.16 -12.87 -8.33
N ASN A 173 10.58 -13.16 -7.16
CA ASN A 173 9.68 -14.29 -6.98
C ASN A 173 8.27 -13.80 -6.62
N VAL A 174 7.29 -14.19 -7.44
CA VAL A 174 5.87 -13.93 -7.22
C VAL A 174 5.17 -15.26 -6.96
N LEU A 175 4.43 -15.35 -5.86
CA LEU A 175 3.54 -16.48 -5.56
C LEU A 175 2.11 -16.10 -5.96
N LEU A 176 1.52 -16.90 -6.85
CA LEU A 176 0.10 -16.81 -7.21
C LEU A 176 -0.67 -17.92 -6.50
N ALA A 177 -1.81 -17.61 -5.90
CA ALA A 177 -2.69 -18.60 -5.27
C ALA A 177 -4.18 -18.34 -5.56
N GLU A 178 -4.98 -19.41 -5.61
CA GLU A 178 -6.44 -19.41 -5.80
C GLU A 178 -6.94 -20.84 -5.53
N ASP A 179 -8.02 -21.00 -4.77
CA ASP A 179 -8.65 -22.28 -4.39
C ASP A 179 -7.66 -23.29 -3.77
N GLY A 180 -6.75 -22.81 -2.92
CA GLY A 180 -5.72 -23.64 -2.27
C GLY A 180 -4.64 -24.19 -3.22
N LYS A 181 -4.70 -23.89 -4.52
CA LYS A 181 -3.63 -24.17 -5.49
C LYS A 181 -2.70 -22.97 -5.56
N GLN A 182 -1.40 -23.22 -5.73
CA GLN A 182 -0.37 -22.19 -5.78
C GLN A 182 0.66 -22.43 -6.89
N LYS A 183 1.24 -21.36 -7.42
CA LYS A 183 2.34 -21.37 -8.40
C LYS A 183 3.31 -20.23 -8.06
N THR A 184 4.56 -20.56 -7.75
CA THR A 184 5.64 -19.57 -7.73
C THR A 184 6.14 -19.33 -9.16
N VAL A 185 6.39 -18.08 -9.51
CA VAL A 185 7.01 -17.66 -10.76
C VAL A 185 8.22 -16.78 -10.43
N SER A 186 9.36 -17.18 -10.97
CA SER A 186 10.64 -16.48 -10.84
C SER A 186 10.94 -15.76 -12.15
N PHE A 187 11.42 -14.52 -12.10
CA PHE A 187 11.89 -13.79 -13.27
C PHE A 187 13.08 -12.89 -12.94
N ILE A 188 13.96 -12.68 -13.91
CA ILE A 188 15.13 -11.80 -13.78
C ILE A 188 14.83 -10.49 -14.51
N SER A 189 15.12 -9.36 -13.87
CA SER A 189 15.16 -8.06 -14.56
C SER A 189 16.59 -7.53 -14.67
N LEU A 190 17.00 -7.31 -15.92
CA LEU A 190 18.24 -6.64 -16.31
C LEU A 190 17.93 -5.17 -16.64
N ASP A 191 18.48 -4.25 -15.87
CA ASP A 191 18.20 -2.80 -15.86
C ASP A 191 18.74 -2.11 -17.18
N LYS A 192 18.30 -0.96 -17.75
CA LYS A 192 17.52 0.21 -17.30
C LYS A 192 16.55 0.83 -18.34
N LEU A 193 16.52 0.35 -19.59
CA LEU A 193 16.22 1.23 -20.75
C LEU A 193 15.05 0.84 -21.67
N VAL A 194 14.23 -0.16 -21.32
CA VAL A 194 13.10 -0.59 -22.17
C VAL A 194 11.87 -0.77 -21.29
N ASP A 195 10.70 -0.31 -21.77
CA ASP A 195 9.40 -0.64 -21.18
C ASP A 195 9.20 -2.17 -21.23
N LYS A 196 9.46 -2.84 -20.11
CA LYS A 196 9.42 -4.30 -20.00
C LYS A 196 8.09 -4.75 -19.39
N GLU A 197 7.18 -5.20 -20.24
CA GLU A 197 6.02 -5.99 -19.84
C GLU A 197 6.46 -7.44 -19.59
N PHE A 198 6.64 -7.86 -18.34
CA PHE A 198 6.80 -9.28 -18.02
C PHE A 198 5.42 -9.91 -17.78
N ILE A 199 5.09 -10.92 -18.59
CA ILE A 199 3.76 -11.54 -18.62
C ILE A 199 3.78 -12.84 -17.83
N ILE A 200 2.98 -12.92 -16.77
CA ILE A 200 2.72 -14.15 -16.04
C ILE A 200 1.32 -14.65 -16.37
N GLU A 201 1.24 -15.82 -17.00
CA GLU A 201 -0.01 -16.52 -17.22
C GLU A 201 -0.24 -17.61 -16.17
N TRP A 202 -1.44 -17.63 -15.58
CA TRP A 202 -1.84 -18.68 -14.66
C TRP A 202 -3.36 -18.81 -14.58
N LYS A 203 -3.88 -20.04 -14.75
CA LYS A 203 -5.32 -20.32 -14.83
C LYS A 203 -6.01 -19.32 -15.79
N ASN A 204 -7.03 -18.62 -15.33
CA ASN A 204 -7.82 -17.65 -16.09
C ASN A 204 -7.31 -16.21 -15.91
N TYR A 205 -6.02 -16.02 -15.63
CA TYR A 205 -5.41 -14.71 -15.34
C TYR A 205 -4.17 -14.45 -16.20
N LYS A 206 -4.01 -13.18 -16.59
CA LYS A 206 -2.79 -12.60 -17.18
C LYS A 206 -2.34 -11.46 -16.25
N VAL A 207 -1.24 -11.64 -15.54
CA VAL A 207 -0.61 -10.60 -14.71
C VAL A 207 0.52 -9.97 -15.51
N LEU A 208 0.53 -8.65 -15.65
CA LEU A 208 1.64 -7.92 -16.25
C LEU A 208 2.43 -7.25 -15.14
N ILE A 209 3.73 -7.52 -15.06
CA ILE A 209 4.65 -6.68 -14.30
C ILE A 209 5.12 -5.58 -15.26
N LEU A 210 4.95 -4.32 -14.84
CA LEU A 210 5.23 -3.12 -15.64
C LEU A 210 6.50 -2.39 -15.19
N GLU A 211 6.79 -2.44 -13.89
CA GLU A 211 8.01 -1.91 -13.25
C GLU A 211 8.38 -2.84 -12.10
N ASP A 212 9.67 -3.09 -11.90
CA ASP A 212 10.20 -3.90 -10.81
C ASP A 212 11.21 -3.13 -9.96
N SER A 213 11.33 -3.50 -8.68
CA SER A 213 12.32 -2.96 -7.76
C SER A 213 12.48 -3.89 -6.56
N GLU A 214 13.61 -3.79 -5.85
CA GLU A 214 13.88 -4.52 -4.59
C GLU A 214 12.79 -4.35 -3.52
N LYS A 215 11.89 -3.37 -3.64
CA LYS A 215 10.90 -3.00 -2.61
C LYS A 215 9.45 -3.20 -3.04
N ALA A 216 9.14 -3.10 -4.32
CA ALA A 216 7.79 -3.22 -4.86
C ALA A 216 7.78 -3.62 -6.34
N LEU A 217 6.71 -4.29 -6.76
CA LEU A 217 6.37 -4.56 -8.16
C LEU A 217 5.15 -3.73 -8.55
N LYS A 218 5.21 -3.05 -9.71
CA LYS A 218 4.03 -2.44 -10.35
C LYS A 218 3.39 -3.46 -11.27
N LEU A 219 2.09 -3.69 -11.12
CA LEU A 219 1.38 -4.65 -11.95
C LEU A 219 -0.03 -4.23 -12.32
N ILE A 220 -0.58 -4.93 -13.31
CA ILE A 220 -1.99 -4.91 -13.72
C ILE A 220 -2.42 -6.35 -13.97
N VAL A 221 -3.66 -6.68 -13.60
CA VAL A 221 -4.19 -8.05 -13.69
C VAL A 221 -5.40 -8.05 -14.60
N TYR A 222 -5.37 -8.89 -15.63
CA TYR A 222 -6.51 -9.17 -16.49
C TYR A 222 -7.08 -10.53 -16.16
N LYS A 223 -8.40 -10.62 -16.18
CA LYS A 223 -9.08 -11.91 -16.31
C LYS A 223 -9.08 -12.29 -17.79
N LYS A 224 -8.72 -13.53 -18.10
CA LYS A 224 -8.85 -14.08 -19.44
C LYS A 224 -10.32 -14.35 -19.71
N ASP A 225 -10.84 -13.84 -20.82
CA ASP A 225 -12.14 -14.27 -21.34
C ASP A 225 -12.13 -15.79 -21.58
N SER A 226 -13.24 -16.45 -21.24
CA SER A 226 -13.41 -17.91 -21.32
C SER A 226 -13.94 -18.36 -22.68
#